data_AF-A0A937YYW1-F1
#
_entry.id   AF-A0A937YYW1-F1
#
_cell.length_a   1.000
_cell.length_b   1.000
_cell.length_c   1.000
_cell.angle_alpha   90.00
_cell.angle_beta   90.00
_cell.angle_gamma   90.00
#
_symmetry.space_group_name_H-M   'P 1'
#
loop_
_entity.id
_entity.type
_entity.pdbx_description
1 polymer ?
#
loop_
_entity_poly.entity_id
_entity_poly.type
_entity_poly.pdbx_seq_one_letter_code
_entity_poly.pdbx_strand_id
1 'polypeptide(L)'
;MMRVFTEGELQFDFSSARGAEKADPEAVELPQDMKFVDFIVEEDTRTLLVEVKDPSQSPVPERELARYESEIQGDALINLKLVPKARGTYTFLHLMQRDTREMVYVVVLGIERLHLDPAHLGPFQGRLSRRLRQETAEPWRRPYITHCIVVSVDTWAAHFPEYPLRRLPSTTRTS
;
A
#
# COMPACT_ATOMS: atom_id res chain seq x y z
N MET A 1 15.28 6.63 16.06
CA MET A 1 16.15 6.61 14.88
C MET A 1 15.35 7.19 13.73
N MET A 2 15.94 8.03 12.86
CA MET A 2 15.19 8.65 11.76
C MET A 2 14.81 7.59 10.72
N ARG A 3 13.51 7.43 10.44
CA ARG A 3 12.97 6.44 9.50
C ARG A 3 12.08 7.11 8.47
N VAL A 4 12.71 7.96 7.67
CA VAL A 4 12.05 8.74 6.62
C VAL A 4 12.31 8.05 5.29
N PHE A 5 11.25 7.69 4.57
CA PHE A 5 11.32 7.00 3.28
C PHE A 5 10.56 7.79 2.22
N THR A 6 10.97 7.63 0.97
CA THR A 6 10.30 8.26 -0.18
C THR A 6 9.90 7.19 -1.18
N GLU A 7 8.66 7.25 -1.64
CA GLU A 7 8.12 6.44 -2.74
C GLU A 7 7.50 7.39 -3.77
N GLY A 8 8.12 7.49 -4.95
CA GLY A 8 7.80 8.53 -5.92
C GLY A 8 7.92 9.94 -5.32
N GLU A 9 6.82 10.69 -5.33
CA GLU A 9 6.73 12.03 -4.74
C GLU A 9 6.24 12.02 -3.29
N LEU A 10 5.96 10.87 -2.70
CA LEU A 10 5.42 10.78 -1.34
C LEU A 10 6.52 10.44 -0.34
N GLN A 11 6.68 11.28 0.67
CA GLN A 11 7.60 11.05 1.77
C GLN A 11 6.85 10.70 3.04
N PHE A 12 7.20 9.55 3.61
CA PHE A 12 6.66 9.01 4.85
C PHE A 12 7.71 9.14 5.97
N ASP A 13 7.27 9.53 7.15
CA ASP A 13 8.07 9.50 8.37
C ASP A 13 7.52 8.45 9.33
N PHE A 14 8.20 7.30 9.42
CA PHE A 14 7.89 6.21 10.33
C PHE A 14 8.80 6.22 11.57
N SER A 15 9.36 7.38 11.94
CA SER A 15 10.30 7.48 13.07
C SER A 15 9.67 7.09 14.40
N SER A 16 8.35 7.25 14.53
CA SER A 16 7.56 6.83 15.70
C SER A 16 7.30 5.32 15.78
N ALA A 17 7.55 4.57 14.69
CA ALA A 17 7.35 3.12 14.68
C ALA A 17 8.44 2.38 15.46
N ARG A 18 8.20 1.13 15.85
CA ARG A 18 9.22 0.26 16.44
C ARG A 18 10.28 -0.11 15.40
N GLY A 19 9.85 -0.40 14.17
CA GLY A 19 10.70 -0.69 13.02
C GLY A 19 10.01 -0.24 11.74
N ALA A 20 10.77 0.08 10.70
CA ALA A 20 10.23 0.32 9.37
C ALA A 20 11.31 0.01 8.34
N GLU A 21 10.93 -0.68 7.27
CA GLU A 21 11.81 -1.02 6.16
C GLU A 21 11.08 -0.85 4.83
N LYS A 22 11.86 -0.53 3.79
CA LYS A 22 11.38 -0.61 2.41
C LYS A 22 11.40 -2.07 1.98
N ALA A 23 10.31 -2.53 1.38
CA ALA A 23 10.10 -3.93 1.02
C ALA A 23 10.21 -4.17 -0.50
N ASP A 24 10.83 -3.23 -1.22
CA ASP A 24 11.07 -3.33 -2.66
C ASP A 24 12.32 -4.16 -3.00
N PRO A 25 12.48 -4.60 -4.28
CA PRO A 25 13.61 -5.45 -4.69
C PRO A 25 14.98 -4.77 -4.58
N GLU A 26 15.04 -3.45 -4.45
CA GLU A 26 16.29 -2.72 -4.28
C GLU A 26 16.80 -2.83 -2.82
N ALA A 27 15.90 -3.13 -1.88
CA ALA A 27 16.23 -3.33 -0.46
C ALA A 27 16.47 -4.79 -0.08
N VAL A 28 15.82 -5.75 -0.75
CA VAL A 28 15.90 -7.19 -0.43
C VAL A 28 15.88 -8.04 -1.70
N GLU A 29 16.78 -9.03 -1.80
CA GLU A 29 16.70 -10.03 -2.88
C GLU A 29 15.43 -10.88 -2.70
N LEU A 30 14.43 -10.60 -3.53
CA LEU A 30 13.13 -11.25 -3.44
C LEU A 30 13.17 -12.65 -4.07
N PRO A 31 12.46 -13.64 -3.50
CA PRO A 31 12.20 -14.88 -4.20
C PRO A 31 11.54 -14.61 -5.55
N GLN A 32 11.90 -15.41 -6.56
CA GLN A 32 11.37 -15.27 -7.91
C GLN A 32 9.83 -15.21 -7.89
N ASP A 33 9.28 -14.28 -8.68
CA ASP A 33 7.83 -14.04 -8.87
C ASP A 33 7.05 -13.57 -7.63
N MET A 34 7.69 -13.31 -6.49
CA MET A 34 7.04 -12.64 -5.37
C MET A 34 6.97 -11.13 -5.60
N LYS A 35 5.80 -10.55 -5.29
CA LYS A 35 5.59 -9.10 -5.29
C LYS A 35 5.38 -8.65 -3.85
N PHE A 36 6.07 -7.60 -3.43
CA PHE A 36 5.94 -7.06 -2.08
C PHE A 36 5.25 -5.71 -2.08
N VAL A 37 4.70 -5.35 -0.93
CA VAL A 37 4.31 -3.98 -0.60
C VAL A 37 5.53 -3.05 -0.59
N ASP A 38 5.31 -1.75 -0.58
CA ASP A 38 6.42 -0.79 -0.63
C ASP A 38 7.10 -0.63 0.75
N PHE A 39 6.34 -0.71 1.85
CA PHE A 39 6.88 -0.65 3.21
C PHE A 39 6.31 -1.69 4.16
N ILE A 40 7.14 -2.14 5.09
CA ILE A 40 6.75 -2.93 6.26
C ILE A 40 7.05 -2.09 7.49
N VAL A 41 6.01 -1.74 8.25
CA VAL A 41 6.12 -0.90 9.45
C VAL A 41 5.71 -1.74 10.66
N GLU A 42 6.63 -1.91 11.60
CA GLU A 42 6.42 -2.67 12.82
C GLU A 42 5.99 -1.73 13.94
N GLU A 43 4.83 -2.02 14.52
CA GLU A 43 4.34 -1.42 15.77
C GLU A 43 4.40 -2.46 16.89
N ASP A 44 3.95 -2.09 18.10
CA ASP A 44 3.99 -3.00 19.24
C ASP A 44 3.02 -4.17 19.07
N THR A 45 1.80 -3.91 18.61
CA THR A 45 0.71 -4.90 18.52
C THR A 45 0.44 -5.42 17.11
N ARG A 46 0.87 -4.67 16.09
CA ARG A 46 0.58 -4.97 14.68
C ARG A 46 1.77 -4.66 13.78
N THR A 47 1.70 -5.18 12.56
CA THR A 47 2.60 -4.86 11.45
C THR A 47 1.75 -4.28 10.32
N LEU A 48 2.08 -3.07 9.88
CA LEU A 48 1.46 -2.45 8.72
C LEU A 48 2.21 -2.89 7.46
N LEU A 49 1.47 -3.41 6.50
CA LEU A 49 1.94 -3.68 5.15
C LEU A 49 1.43 -2.54 4.27
N VAL A 50 2.29 -1.58 3.94
CA VAL A 50 1.89 -0.32 3.29
C VAL A 50 2.22 -0.39 1.80
N GLU A 51 1.20 -0.31 0.97
CA GLU A 51 1.30 -0.22 -0.49
C GLU A 51 0.85 1.15 -0.98
N VAL A 52 1.66 1.79 -1.81
CA VAL A 52 1.43 3.10 -2.39
C VAL A 52 1.02 2.96 -3.85
N LYS A 53 -0.06 3.64 -4.23
CA LYS A 53 -0.47 3.84 -5.61
C LYS A 53 -0.72 5.32 -5.81
N ASP A 54 0.25 5.98 -6.44
CA ASP A 54 0.20 7.42 -6.66
C ASP A 54 0.07 7.75 -8.15
N PRO A 55 -1.13 7.66 -8.74
CA PRO A 55 -1.36 8.15 -10.10
C PRO A 55 -1.20 9.67 -10.22
N SER A 56 -1.24 10.42 -9.12
CA SER A 56 -1.10 11.88 -9.12
C SER A 56 0.36 12.36 -9.21
N GLN A 57 1.34 11.48 -9.06
CA GLN A 57 2.75 11.83 -9.25
C GLN A 57 3.01 12.46 -10.63
N SER A 58 4.06 13.27 -10.74
CA SER A 58 4.46 13.90 -11.99
C SER A 58 5.77 13.31 -12.54
N PRO A 59 5.89 13.09 -13.87
CA PRO A 59 4.87 13.25 -14.91
C PRO A 59 4.06 11.95 -15.11
N VAL A 60 2.72 12.05 -15.05
CA VAL A 60 1.81 10.97 -15.47
C VAL A 60 0.92 11.48 -16.61
N PRO A 61 0.94 10.85 -17.80
CA PRO A 61 0.08 11.20 -18.92
C PRO A 61 -1.42 11.07 -18.61
N GLU A 62 -2.28 11.90 -19.21
CA GLU A 62 -3.74 11.85 -18.96
C GLU A 62 -4.37 10.49 -19.26
N ARG A 63 -3.92 9.80 -20.31
CA ARG A 63 -4.37 8.43 -20.64
C ARG A 63 -4.11 7.43 -19.51
N GLU A 64 -3.05 7.65 -18.74
CA GLU A 64 -2.68 6.82 -17.60
C GLU A 64 -3.58 7.12 -16.41
N LEU A 65 -3.93 8.39 -16.18
CA LEU A 65 -4.90 8.80 -15.15
C LEU A 65 -6.27 8.15 -15.39
N ALA A 66 -6.80 8.21 -16.61
CA ALA A 66 -8.08 7.59 -16.97
C ALA A 66 -8.04 6.06 -16.80
N ARG A 67 -6.90 5.41 -17.10
CA ARG A 67 -6.71 3.98 -16.84
C ARG A 67 -6.77 3.69 -15.34
N TYR A 68 -6.11 4.49 -14.50
CA TYR A 68 -6.14 4.33 -13.05
C TYR A 68 -7.54 4.51 -12.47
N GLU A 69 -8.31 5.50 -12.94
CA GLU A 69 -9.72 5.68 -12.54
C GLU A 69 -10.55 4.43 -12.84
N SER A 70 -10.42 3.88 -14.06
CA SER A 70 -11.09 2.64 -14.46
C SER A 70 -10.65 1.44 -13.61
N GLU A 71 -9.36 1.33 -13.30
CA GLU A 71 -8.85 0.24 -12.45
C GLU A 71 -9.34 0.32 -11.00
N ILE A 72 -9.52 1.55 -10.45
CA ILE A 72 -10.07 1.79 -9.10
C ILE A 72 -11.57 1.52 -9.07
N GLN A 73 -12.31 1.90 -10.11
CA GLN A 73 -13.75 1.63 -10.20
C GLN A 73 -14.04 0.14 -10.41
N GLY A 74 -13.19 -0.54 -11.19
CA GLY A 74 -13.21 -1.99 -11.36
C GLY A 74 -12.51 -2.75 -10.23
N ASP A 75 -12.16 -4.00 -10.55
CA ASP A 75 -11.41 -4.91 -9.66
C ASP A 75 -9.99 -5.21 -10.19
N ALA A 76 -9.57 -4.58 -11.28
CA ALA A 76 -8.27 -4.84 -11.90
C ALA A 76 -7.11 -4.45 -10.97
N LEU A 77 -7.18 -3.26 -10.33
CA LEU A 77 -6.19 -2.83 -9.34
C LEU A 77 -6.09 -3.82 -8.17
N ILE A 78 -7.24 -4.25 -7.66
CA ILE A 78 -7.35 -5.20 -6.55
C ILE A 78 -6.71 -6.54 -6.93
N ASN A 79 -7.17 -7.16 -8.02
CA ASN A 79 -6.82 -8.53 -8.37
C ASN A 79 -5.40 -8.67 -8.93
N LEU A 80 -4.94 -7.69 -9.71
CA LEU A 80 -3.68 -7.82 -10.46
C LEU A 80 -2.50 -7.15 -9.75
N LYS A 81 -2.75 -6.20 -8.85
CA LYS A 81 -1.70 -5.38 -8.22
C LYS A 81 -1.69 -5.47 -6.69
N LEU A 82 -2.83 -5.25 -6.02
CA LEU A 82 -2.86 -5.13 -4.56
C LEU A 82 -2.84 -6.48 -3.83
N VAL A 83 -3.79 -7.37 -4.14
CA VAL A 83 -3.91 -8.67 -3.46
C VAL A 83 -2.65 -9.54 -3.63
N PRO A 84 -2.04 -9.64 -4.83
CA PRO A 84 -0.79 -10.37 -4.99
C PRO A 84 0.35 -9.85 -4.10
N LYS A 85 0.44 -8.53 -3.88
CA LYS A 85 1.45 -7.92 -3.02
C LYS A 85 1.20 -8.21 -1.54
N ALA A 86 -0.03 -8.06 -1.07
CA ALA A 86 -0.39 -8.41 0.31
C ALA A 86 -0.09 -9.88 0.61
N ARG A 87 -0.47 -10.79 -0.30
CA ARG A 87 -0.19 -12.23 -0.17
C ARG A 87 1.31 -12.51 -0.24
N GLY A 88 2.02 -11.95 -1.21
CA GLY A 88 3.46 -12.16 -1.39
C GLY A 88 4.26 -11.73 -0.17
N THR A 89 4.03 -10.51 0.32
CA THR A 89 4.68 -10.00 1.54
C THR A 89 4.35 -10.87 2.74
N TYR A 90 3.08 -11.21 2.96
CA TYR A 90 2.70 -12.06 4.08
C TYR A 90 3.37 -13.42 4.02
N THR A 91 3.35 -14.09 2.86
CA THR A 91 3.96 -15.41 2.67
C THR A 91 5.44 -15.37 3.01
N PHE A 92 6.16 -14.35 2.54
CA PHE A 92 7.55 -14.16 2.89
C PHE A 92 7.75 -13.96 4.40
N LEU A 93 7.02 -13.03 5.02
CA LEU A 93 7.14 -12.77 6.45
C LEU A 93 6.84 -14.01 7.29
N HIS A 94 5.83 -14.79 6.90
CA HIS A 94 5.48 -16.04 7.56
C HIS A 94 6.61 -17.08 7.47
N LEU A 95 7.19 -17.27 6.28
CA LEU A 95 8.32 -18.20 6.10
C LEU A 95 9.58 -17.74 6.85
N MET A 96 9.75 -16.42 7.01
CA MET A 96 10.80 -15.81 7.82
C MET A 96 10.47 -15.77 9.33
N GLN A 97 9.32 -16.31 9.75
CA GLN A 97 8.84 -16.30 11.14
C GLN A 97 8.67 -14.88 11.74
N ARG A 98 8.36 -13.91 10.88
CA ARG A 98 8.11 -12.50 11.22
C ARG A 98 6.62 -12.16 11.35
N ASP A 99 5.74 -13.15 11.28
CA ASP A 99 4.28 -13.03 11.37
C ASP A 99 3.74 -13.09 12.81
N THR A 100 4.49 -12.52 13.75
CA THR A 100 4.20 -12.61 15.20
C THR A 100 3.17 -11.61 15.71
N ARG A 101 2.68 -10.72 14.83
CA ARG A 101 1.73 -9.64 15.13
C ARG A 101 0.59 -9.63 14.13
N GLU A 102 -0.47 -8.91 14.46
CA GLU A 102 -1.57 -8.70 13.52
C GLU A 102 -1.08 -7.99 12.25
N MET A 103 -1.49 -8.50 11.09
CA MET A 103 -1.09 -7.97 9.80
C MET A 103 -2.19 -7.06 9.24
N VAL A 104 -1.93 -5.76 9.20
CA VAL A 104 -2.85 -4.76 8.68
C VAL A 104 -2.36 -4.30 7.32
N TYR A 105 -3.18 -4.48 6.28
CA TYR A 105 -2.85 -4.01 4.94
C TYR A 105 -3.36 -2.59 4.73
N VAL A 106 -2.45 -1.67 4.42
CA VAL A 106 -2.75 -0.25 4.21
C VAL A 106 -2.45 0.09 2.76
N VAL A 107 -3.44 0.60 2.04
CA VAL A 107 -3.27 1.10 0.67
C VAL A 107 -3.39 2.61 0.68
N VAL A 108 -2.32 3.28 0.26
CA VAL A 108 -2.26 4.74 0.13
C VAL A 108 -2.47 5.12 -1.32
N LEU A 109 -3.49 5.93 -1.58
CA LEU A 109 -3.89 6.36 -2.91
C LEU A 109 -3.60 7.86 -3.10
N GLY A 110 -2.63 8.18 -3.96
CA GLY A 110 -2.37 9.56 -4.39
C GLY A 110 -3.29 9.94 -5.55
N ILE A 111 -4.51 10.37 -5.26
CA ILE A 111 -5.61 10.50 -6.24
C ILE A 111 -6.07 11.94 -6.44
N GLU A 112 -5.29 12.91 -5.95
CA GLU A 112 -5.62 14.34 -5.99
C GLU A 112 -5.80 14.88 -7.42
N ARG A 113 -5.20 14.23 -8.43
CA ARG A 113 -5.35 14.56 -9.85
C ARG A 113 -6.40 13.72 -10.59
N LEU A 114 -7.09 12.81 -9.90
CA LEU A 114 -8.15 11.99 -10.49
C LEU A 114 -9.53 12.62 -10.24
N HIS A 115 -10.47 12.37 -11.14
CA HIS A 115 -11.88 12.75 -11.00
C HIS A 115 -12.66 11.68 -10.23
N LEU A 116 -12.16 11.32 -9.04
CA LEU A 116 -12.80 10.35 -8.16
C LEU A 116 -13.50 11.05 -7.00
N ASP A 117 -14.79 10.80 -6.84
CA ASP A 117 -15.52 11.21 -5.63
C ASP A 117 -14.96 10.39 -4.43
N PRO A 118 -14.59 11.03 -3.31
CA PRO A 118 -14.15 10.37 -2.07
C PRO A 118 -15.07 9.21 -1.62
N ALA A 119 -16.36 9.27 -1.93
CA ALA A 119 -17.32 8.21 -1.66
C ALA A 119 -16.95 6.85 -2.28
N HIS A 120 -16.07 6.81 -3.29
CA HIS A 120 -15.61 5.57 -3.93
C HIS A 120 -14.61 4.77 -3.07
N LEU A 121 -13.93 5.40 -2.10
CA LEU A 121 -12.88 4.74 -1.31
C LEU A 121 -13.46 3.65 -0.39
N GLY A 122 -14.59 3.90 0.25
CA GLY A 122 -15.26 2.92 1.11
C GLY A 122 -15.68 1.64 0.36
N PRO A 123 -16.43 1.75 -0.75
CA PRO A 123 -16.73 0.61 -1.62
C PRO A 123 -15.47 -0.12 -2.12
N PHE A 124 -14.42 0.61 -2.51
CA PHE A 124 -13.15 0.02 -2.94
C PHE A 124 -12.50 -0.81 -1.82
N GLN A 125 -12.38 -0.26 -0.60
CA GLN A 125 -11.89 -0.98 0.57
C GLN A 125 -12.73 -2.23 0.89
N GLY A 126 -14.05 -2.14 0.73
CA GLY A 126 -14.96 -3.28 0.91
C GLY A 126 -14.70 -4.41 -0.09
N ARG A 127 -14.51 -4.08 -1.37
CA ARG A 127 -14.15 -5.06 -2.41
C ARG A 127 -12.78 -5.69 -2.16
N LEU A 128 -11.78 -4.89 -1.80
CA LEU A 128 -10.43 -5.35 -1.47
C LEU A 128 -10.44 -6.28 -0.25
N SER A 129 -11.13 -5.87 0.83
CA SER A 129 -11.26 -6.68 2.06
C SER A 129 -11.95 -8.01 1.79
N ARG A 130 -13.01 -8.02 0.96
CA ARG A 130 -13.68 -9.26 0.54
C ARG A 130 -12.72 -10.16 -0.24
N ARG A 131 -11.96 -9.60 -1.18
CA ARG A 131 -11.02 -10.37 -1.99
C ARG A 131 -9.84 -10.92 -1.20
N LEU A 132 -9.33 -10.21 -0.20
CA LEU A 132 -8.28 -10.68 0.72
C LEU A 132 -8.77 -11.85 1.59
N ARG A 133 -10.03 -11.80 2.06
CA ARG A 133 -10.62 -12.89 2.86
C ARG A 133 -10.83 -14.17 2.08
N GLN A 134 -11.15 -14.06 0.80
CA GLN A 134 -11.41 -15.21 -0.05
C GLN A 134 -10.85 -14.97 -1.44
N GLU A 135 -9.66 -15.54 -1.66
CA GLU A 135 -8.97 -15.40 -2.93
C GLU A 135 -9.30 -16.48 -3.96
N THR A 136 -9.87 -17.59 -3.49
CA THR A 136 -10.18 -18.78 -4.28
C THR A 136 -11.62 -19.23 -4.01
N ALA A 137 -12.01 -20.42 -4.49
CA ALA A 137 -13.32 -20.99 -4.21
C ALA A 137 -13.61 -21.09 -2.70
N GLU A 138 -12.58 -21.28 -1.88
CA GLU A 138 -12.66 -21.28 -0.42
C GLU A 138 -11.75 -20.20 0.19
N PRO A 139 -12.11 -19.66 1.38
CA PRO A 139 -11.20 -18.84 2.16
C PRO A 139 -9.92 -19.59 2.53
N TRP A 140 -8.81 -18.86 2.64
CA TRP A 140 -7.60 -19.44 3.23
C TRP A 140 -7.89 -19.86 4.68
N ARG A 141 -7.45 -21.05 5.07
CA ARG A 141 -7.58 -21.52 6.46
C ARG A 141 -6.89 -20.60 7.46
N ARG A 142 -5.83 -19.92 7.00
CA ARG A 142 -5.11 -18.91 7.76
C ARG A 142 -5.55 -17.52 7.31
N PRO A 143 -6.16 -16.70 8.18
CA PRO A 143 -6.37 -15.30 7.90
C PRO A 143 -5.02 -14.59 7.92
N TYR A 144 -4.57 -14.11 6.76
CA TYR A 144 -3.24 -13.54 6.61
C TYR A 144 -3.21 -12.00 6.70
N ILE A 145 -4.36 -11.35 6.50
CA ILE A 145 -4.59 -9.93 6.76
C ILE A 145 -5.80 -9.82 7.71
N THR A 146 -5.63 -9.16 8.84
CA THR A 146 -6.72 -8.95 9.83
C THR A 146 -7.61 -7.78 9.45
N HIS A 147 -6.99 -6.69 9.00
CA HIS A 147 -7.67 -5.47 8.58
C HIS A 147 -7.09 -4.91 7.29
N CYS A 148 -7.95 -4.30 6.50
CA CYS A 148 -7.58 -3.56 5.31
C CYS A 148 -8.08 -2.12 5.43
N ILE A 149 -7.17 -1.18 5.22
CA ILE A 149 -7.42 0.27 5.28
C ILE A 149 -7.01 0.85 3.94
N VAL A 150 -7.89 1.62 3.32
CA VAL A 150 -7.61 2.38 2.10
C VAL A 150 -7.77 3.85 2.43
N VAL A 151 -6.71 4.61 2.21
CA VAL A 151 -6.67 6.05 2.49
C VAL A 151 -6.13 6.80 1.29
N SER A 152 -6.61 8.01 1.08
CA SER A 152 -5.91 9.00 0.25
C SER A 152 -4.77 9.65 1.02
N VAL A 153 -3.89 10.36 0.33
CA VAL A 153 -2.84 11.19 0.96
C VAL A 153 -3.45 12.17 1.96
N ASP A 154 -4.56 12.81 1.61
CA ASP A 154 -5.25 13.78 2.48
C ASP A 154 -5.85 13.15 3.74
N THR A 155 -6.34 11.92 3.65
CA THR A 155 -6.97 11.21 4.79
C THR A 155 -6.01 10.39 5.64
N TRP A 156 -4.74 10.31 5.24
CA TRP A 156 -3.71 9.52 5.91
C TRP A 156 -3.54 9.92 7.39
N ALA A 157 -3.39 11.23 7.66
CA ALA A 157 -3.13 11.73 9.01
C ALA A 157 -4.28 11.45 10.01
N ALA A 158 -5.51 11.29 9.51
CA ALA A 158 -6.65 10.91 10.34
C ALA A 158 -6.58 9.44 10.82
N HIS A 159 -5.89 8.57 10.06
CA HIS A 159 -5.74 7.15 10.38
C HIS A 159 -4.41 6.84 11.06
N PHE A 160 -3.35 7.58 10.70
CA PHE A 160 -1.98 7.38 11.16
C PHE A 160 -1.33 8.71 11.57
N PRO A 161 -1.83 9.38 12.62
CA PRO A 161 -1.35 10.71 13.03
C PRO A 161 0.13 10.68 13.48
N GLU A 162 0.61 9.52 13.93
CA GLU A 162 1.99 9.31 14.39
C GLU A 162 3.02 9.33 13.24
N TYR A 163 2.56 9.17 12.00
CA TYR A 163 3.38 8.99 10.81
C TYR A 163 3.15 10.11 9.81
N PRO A 164 3.90 11.21 9.84
CA PRO A 164 3.76 12.27 8.85
C PRO A 164 3.90 11.75 7.41
N LEU A 165 3.00 12.20 6.54
CA LEU A 165 3.05 11.98 5.09
C LEU A 165 3.01 13.33 4.40
N ARG A 166 3.92 13.57 3.45
CA ARG A 166 3.93 14.78 2.63
C ARG A 166 4.24 14.48 1.17
N ARG A 167 3.62 15.24 0.27
CA ARG A 167 3.99 15.27 -1.15
C ARG A 167 5.18 16.21 -1.35
N LEU A 168 6.22 15.71 -1.98
CA LEU A 168 7.40 16.45 -2.40
C LEU A 168 7.14 17.11 -3.76
N PRO A 169 7.80 18.23 -4.08
CA PRO A 169 7.74 18.81 -5.41
C PRO A 169 8.26 17.83 -6.45
N SER A 170 7.65 17.83 -7.64
CA SER A 170 8.14 17.05 -8.77
C SER A 170 9.60 17.40 -9.04
N THR A 171 10.48 16.40 -9.07
CA THR A 171 11.87 16.63 -9.45
C THR A 171 11.91 16.84 -10.96
N THR A 172 11.75 18.08 -11.42
CA THR A 172 12.01 18.43 -12.81
C THR A 172 13.50 18.18 -13.05
N ARG A 173 13.86 17.04 -13.64
CA ARG A 173 15.18 16.89 -14.27
C ARG A 173 15.21 17.90 -15.42
N THR A 174 15.75 19.09 -15.16
CA THR A 174 16.29 19.93 -16.22
C THR A 174 17.35 19.09 -16.92
N SER A 175 16.95 18.58 -18.08
CA SER A 175 17.81 17.97 -19.10
C SER A 175 18.90 18.93 -19.54
#